data_AF-A0A948ZGK3-F1
#
_entry.id   AF-A0A948ZGK3-F1
#
_cell.length_a   1.000
_cell.length_b   1.000
_cell.length_c   1.000
_cell.angle_alpha   90.00
_cell.angle_beta   90.00
_cell.angle_gamma   90.00
#
_symmetry.space_group_name_H-M   'P 1'
#
loop_
_entity.id
_entity.type
_entity.pdbx_description
1 polymer ?
#
loop_
_entity_poly.entity_id
_entity_poly.type
_entity_poly.pdbx_seq_one_letter_code
_entity_poly.pdbx_strand_id
1 'polypeptide(L)'
;MNDFTSNPHNVARPPSAVPDEKSLSAPDNFHGRGRPCHKNSDSASAFRWSVYFLLICISVGAMLGRILAVDSVDRAGLEKYRLAKVEGTLEKKRAALEEKGVSGEKLERELDRTEAKLRRSAVLRRPFLSANDRSRWCTVRALVEEDMRTPGAPYAIDKVIQEPNWDTIDMVKHDGRLYSSKPPLLPTLMAAVYWPVHRLTGANLGDHPHEIGRFMLVLFNVVPLVIYFLLLARLVERFGTTDWGRMFVMAACCFGTFLTTFAVVINNHLPAAVCALAAVYATARIWFDDERRLRYFVVAGLFAALAAANELPAMSLPAALGVALLFKAPRPTLLAFVPAVLLVAAGFFGTNWIAHGTLKPPYAHRGGEGEDNWYEYTYERNGRTIESYWMSHWKNTKGLDKGEESQTVYALNVLVGHHGIFSLTPVWLLSFAGMGAWMLRRGDPRLRWGAAGVAAISLACLAFYLGQPVTNRNYGGVTCGLRWMFWLAPLWLLVMLPAVDFLASRRWTRGLSLALLAFSVLSVSYPTWNPWTHPWLMDFSQYMGWGQ
;
A
#
# COMPACT_ATOMS: atom_id res chain seq x y z
N MET A 1 26.63 54.66 59.99
CA MET A 1 25.66 55.78 59.98
C MET A 1 24.46 55.34 60.80
N ASN A 2 24.47 55.73 62.08
CA ASN A 2 23.43 56.50 62.78
C ASN A 2 21.97 56.22 62.37
N ASP A 3 21.15 55.64 63.26
CA ASP A 3 20.42 56.29 64.38
C ASP A 3 19.02 56.75 63.92
N PHE A 4 17.92 56.16 64.39
CA PHE A 4 17.24 56.24 65.71
C PHE A 4 16.00 57.16 65.63
N THR A 5 15.13 57.08 66.65
CA THR A 5 13.87 57.85 66.87
C THR A 5 12.63 57.34 66.09
N SER A 6 11.41 57.29 66.66
CA SER A 6 10.99 57.42 68.07
C SER A 6 9.61 56.77 68.35
N ASN A 7 9.39 56.41 69.61
CA ASN A 7 8.16 55.87 70.27
C ASN A 7 7.22 57.06 70.67
N PRO A 8 6.15 56.97 71.52
CA PRO A 8 5.33 55.84 72.03
C PRO A 8 3.79 56.11 72.08
N HIS A 9 3.07 55.25 72.84
CA HIS A 9 1.74 55.38 73.52
C HIS A 9 0.64 54.42 72.97
N ASN A 10 0.23 53.30 73.59
CA ASN A 10 -0.02 52.84 74.98
C ASN A 10 -1.49 53.04 75.45
N VAL A 11 -2.12 51.95 75.97
CA VAL A 11 -3.11 51.82 77.09
C VAL A 11 -4.22 50.74 76.88
N ALA A 12 -4.23 49.73 77.79
CA ALA A 12 -5.29 48.83 78.31
C ALA A 12 -6.39 48.19 77.39
N ARG A 13 -6.56 46.85 77.26
CA ARG A 13 -7.05 45.78 78.20
C ARG A 13 -8.46 46.03 78.83
N PRO A 14 -9.24 44.98 79.21
CA PRO A 14 -9.63 43.70 78.58
C PRO A 14 -11.21 43.54 78.67
N PRO A 15 -11.90 42.44 79.10
CA PRO A 15 -11.74 40.97 79.02
C PRO A 15 -13.00 40.13 78.55
N SER A 16 -12.80 38.82 78.36
CA SER A 16 -13.69 37.65 78.68
C SER A 16 -15.18 37.53 78.25
N ALA A 17 -15.51 36.41 77.59
CA ALA A 17 -16.58 35.45 77.96
C ALA A 17 -16.32 34.06 77.31
N VAL A 18 -16.96 32.99 77.81
CA VAL A 18 -16.61 31.56 77.52
C VAL A 18 -17.74 30.85 76.70
N PRO A 19 -17.80 29.51 76.47
CA PRO A 19 -18.35 28.92 75.24
C PRO A 19 -19.73 28.26 75.45
N ASP A 20 -20.26 27.54 74.44
CA ASP A 20 -21.16 26.41 74.74
C ASP A 20 -21.22 25.30 73.67
N GLU A 21 -21.78 24.14 74.07
CA GLU A 21 -21.57 22.82 73.46
C GLU A 21 -22.67 22.28 72.49
N LYS A 22 -22.25 21.30 71.66
CA LYS A 22 -22.97 20.08 71.19
C LYS A 22 -24.38 20.19 70.56
N SER A 23 -24.49 19.67 69.33
CA SER A 23 -25.52 18.66 68.99
C SER A 23 -25.02 17.68 67.92
N LEU A 24 -25.49 16.42 67.96
CA LEU A 24 -25.02 15.31 67.13
C LEU A 24 -25.76 15.19 65.79
N SER A 25 -25.07 14.65 64.77
CA SER A 25 -25.50 13.53 63.88
C SER A 25 -24.95 13.66 62.45
N ALA A 26 -24.82 12.52 61.78
CA ALA A 26 -24.36 12.35 60.41
C ALA A 26 -25.20 11.23 59.74
N PRO A 27 -25.05 10.92 58.44
CA PRO A 27 -24.53 11.69 57.30
C PRO A 27 -25.60 11.82 56.17
N ASP A 28 -25.35 12.61 55.10
CA ASP A 28 -25.47 12.10 53.71
C ASP A 28 -25.16 13.09 52.54
N ASN A 29 -24.48 12.53 51.53
CA ASN A 29 -24.62 12.66 50.07
C ASN A 29 -24.68 14.00 49.27
N PHE A 30 -23.77 14.03 48.27
CA PHE A 30 -23.93 14.56 46.90
C PHE A 30 -24.36 16.03 46.63
N HIS A 31 -23.39 16.88 46.26
CA HIS A 31 -23.19 17.32 44.85
C HIS A 31 -22.09 18.40 44.69
N GLY A 32 -20.82 18.00 44.77
CA GLY A 32 -19.71 18.86 44.37
C GLY A 32 -19.59 18.97 42.84
N ARG A 33 -20.07 20.08 42.24
CA ARG A 33 -19.77 20.40 40.83
C ARG A 33 -18.28 20.72 40.69
N GLY A 34 -17.48 19.72 40.35
CA GLY A 34 -16.06 19.89 40.03
C GLY A 34 -15.88 20.90 38.88
N ARG A 35 -15.13 21.97 39.13
CA ARG A 35 -14.72 22.92 38.08
C ARG A 35 -13.95 22.15 36.99
N PRO A 36 -14.12 22.48 35.70
CA PRO A 36 -13.33 21.84 34.65
C PRO A 36 -11.85 22.19 34.88
N CYS A 37 -11.04 21.18 35.20
CA CYS A 37 -9.60 21.33 35.25
C CYS A 37 -9.12 21.78 33.86
N HIS A 38 -8.39 22.89 33.78
CA HIS A 38 -7.76 23.33 32.53
C HIS A 38 -6.85 22.21 32.06
N LYS A 39 -7.25 21.52 30.99
CA LYS A 39 -6.30 20.74 30.18
C LYS A 39 -5.27 21.73 29.68
N ASN A 40 -4.02 21.60 30.15
CA ASN A 40 -2.89 22.21 29.47
C ASN A 40 -2.94 21.72 28.02
N SER A 41 -3.36 22.59 27.11
CA SER A 41 -3.28 22.34 25.68
C SER A 41 -1.80 22.18 25.36
N ASP A 42 -1.41 21.02 24.86
CA ASP A 42 -0.07 20.78 24.35
C ASP A 42 0.24 21.82 23.26
N SER A 43 0.97 22.86 23.64
CA SER A 43 1.24 24.02 22.79
C SER A 43 2.11 23.66 21.59
N ALA A 44 2.85 22.55 21.67
CA ALA A 44 3.60 21.99 20.56
C ALA A 44 2.71 21.17 19.60
N SER A 45 1.55 20.66 20.02
CA SER A 45 0.68 19.84 19.15
C SER A 45 0.23 20.61 17.90
N ALA A 46 -0.15 21.89 18.03
CA ALA A 46 -0.50 22.72 16.88
C ALA A 46 0.67 22.84 15.89
N PHE A 47 1.90 23.06 16.39
CA PHE A 47 3.10 23.10 15.57
C PHE A 47 3.41 21.75 14.90
N ARG A 48 3.29 20.63 15.65
CA ARG A 48 3.49 19.27 15.11
C ARG A 48 2.49 18.94 14.00
N TRP A 49 1.22 19.29 14.15
CA TRP A 49 0.23 19.12 13.09
C TRP A 49 0.55 19.96 11.85
N SER A 50 0.99 21.21 12.00
CA SER A 50 1.49 22.00 10.87
C SER A 50 2.67 21.32 10.16
N VAL A 51 3.63 20.77 10.90
CA VAL A 51 4.73 19.97 10.32
C VAL A 51 4.19 18.73 9.60
N TYR A 52 3.21 18.00 10.16
CA TYR A 52 2.63 16.84 9.48
C TYR A 52 1.93 17.23 8.18
N PHE A 53 1.17 18.32 8.16
CA PHE A 53 0.54 18.81 6.93
C PHE A 53 1.57 19.23 5.87
N LEU A 54 2.71 19.83 6.27
CA LEU A 54 3.82 20.11 5.34
C LEU A 54 4.43 18.82 4.76
N LEU A 55 4.78 17.84 5.61
CA LEU A 55 5.34 16.55 5.17
C LEU A 55 4.38 15.80 4.23
N ILE A 56 3.09 15.77 4.57
CA ILE A 56 2.02 15.18 3.76
C ILE A 56 1.88 15.93 2.43
N CYS A 57 1.84 17.26 2.43
CA CYS A 57 1.71 18.07 1.22
C CYS A 57 2.88 17.84 0.26
N ILE A 58 4.11 17.80 0.78
CA ILE A 58 5.32 17.50 -0.02
C ILE A 58 5.26 16.07 -0.59
N SER A 59 4.89 15.08 0.22
CA SER A 59 4.77 13.68 -0.23
C SER A 59 3.68 13.51 -1.29
N VAL A 60 2.51 14.13 -1.12
CA VAL A 60 1.42 14.14 -2.11
C VAL A 60 1.85 14.84 -3.38
N GLY A 61 2.49 16.01 -3.30
CA GLY A 61 3.04 16.72 -4.46
C GLY A 61 4.04 15.88 -5.25
N ALA A 62 4.94 15.18 -4.55
CA ALA A 62 5.92 14.27 -5.14
C ALA A 62 5.28 12.99 -5.75
N MET A 63 4.18 12.48 -5.20
CA MET A 63 3.42 11.38 -5.79
C MET A 63 2.64 11.83 -7.03
N LEU A 64 1.92 12.95 -6.95
CA LEU A 64 1.14 13.51 -8.06
C LEU A 64 2.05 13.93 -9.22
N GLY A 65 3.14 14.65 -8.94
CA GLY A 65 4.13 15.04 -9.94
C GLY A 65 4.70 13.82 -10.67
N ARG A 66 4.96 12.72 -9.95
CA ARG A 66 5.38 11.46 -10.59
C ARG A 66 4.25 10.78 -11.36
N ILE A 67 3.01 10.71 -10.88
CA ILE A 67 1.88 10.16 -11.67
C ILE A 67 1.66 10.94 -12.99
N LEU A 68 1.86 12.26 -12.96
CA LEU A 68 1.74 13.14 -14.13
C LEU A 68 2.92 13.02 -15.10
N ALA A 69 4.15 12.90 -14.59
CA ALA A 69 5.36 12.73 -15.39
C ALA A 69 5.69 11.26 -15.72
N VAL A 70 4.99 10.29 -15.11
CA VAL A 70 5.08 8.88 -15.47
C VAL A 70 4.57 8.70 -16.89
N ASP A 71 5.52 8.23 -17.67
CA ASP A 71 5.52 8.07 -19.10
C ASP A 71 6.69 7.12 -19.38
N SER A 72 6.62 6.24 -20.37
CA SER A 72 7.79 5.44 -20.75
C SER A 72 8.76 6.34 -21.52
N VAL A 73 9.59 7.07 -20.78
CA VAL A 73 10.52 8.09 -21.29
C VAL A 73 11.48 7.49 -22.33
N ASP A 74 11.88 6.23 -22.14
CA ASP A 74 12.62 5.41 -23.10
C ASP A 74 11.91 5.28 -24.47
N ARG A 75 10.57 5.32 -24.48
CA ARG A 75 9.75 5.25 -25.69
C ARG A 75 9.31 6.60 -26.24
N ALA A 76 9.53 7.71 -25.54
CA ALA A 76 9.12 9.05 -26.01
C ALA A 76 9.76 9.42 -27.37
N GLY A 77 11.06 9.11 -27.55
CA GLY A 77 11.74 9.31 -28.83
C GLY A 77 11.20 8.42 -29.96
N LEU A 78 10.97 7.13 -29.66
CA LEU A 78 10.45 6.17 -30.63
C LEU A 78 8.99 6.44 -31.02
N GLU A 79 8.16 6.87 -30.07
CA GLU A 79 6.79 7.30 -30.31
C GLU A 79 6.75 8.57 -31.18
N LYS A 80 7.53 9.60 -30.83
CA LYS A 80 7.63 10.83 -31.64
C LYS A 80 8.05 10.51 -33.08
N TYR A 81 9.01 9.62 -33.25
CA TYR A 81 9.45 9.13 -34.57
C TYR A 81 8.35 8.36 -35.33
N ARG A 82 7.58 7.50 -34.64
CA ARG A 82 6.46 6.77 -35.26
C ARG A 82 5.32 7.70 -35.65
N LEU A 83 4.95 8.65 -34.79
CA LEU A 83 3.91 9.65 -35.06
C LEU A 83 4.27 10.52 -36.26
N ALA A 84 5.52 10.98 -36.35
CA ALA A 84 6.03 11.72 -37.51
C ALA A 84 6.02 10.93 -38.83
N LYS A 85 5.91 9.60 -38.77
CA LYS A 85 5.79 8.72 -39.94
C LYS A 85 4.35 8.40 -40.36
N VAL A 86 3.34 8.79 -39.57
CA VAL A 86 1.93 8.46 -39.89
C VAL A 86 1.49 9.09 -41.20
N GLU A 87 1.75 10.39 -41.37
CA GLU A 87 1.35 11.19 -42.53
C GLU A 87 1.95 10.65 -43.84
N GLY A 88 3.28 10.52 -43.92
CA GLY A 88 3.94 9.92 -45.09
C GLY A 88 3.65 8.42 -45.30
N THR A 89 2.99 7.74 -44.36
CA THR A 89 2.45 6.38 -44.56
C THR A 89 1.02 6.44 -45.11
N LEU A 90 0.22 7.44 -44.72
CA LEU A 90 -1.11 7.72 -45.27
C LEU A 90 -1.03 8.18 -46.72
N GLU A 91 -0.11 9.06 -47.08
CA GLU A 91 0.10 9.48 -48.47
C GLU A 91 0.39 8.29 -49.39
N LYS A 92 1.28 7.40 -48.98
CA LYS A 92 1.60 6.15 -49.71
C LYS A 92 0.39 5.23 -49.81
N LYS A 93 -0.46 5.18 -48.76
CA LYS A 93 -1.70 4.41 -48.77
C LYS A 93 -2.76 5.03 -49.70
N ARG A 94 -2.87 6.36 -49.74
CA ARG A 94 -3.75 7.13 -50.64
C ARG A 94 -3.40 6.84 -52.09
N ALA A 95 -2.13 7.06 -52.48
CA ALA A 95 -1.65 6.77 -53.84
C ALA A 95 -1.91 5.31 -54.26
N ALA A 96 -1.63 4.33 -53.39
CA ALA A 96 -1.85 2.91 -53.66
C ALA A 96 -3.33 2.46 -53.62
N LEU A 97 -4.26 3.30 -53.17
CA LEU A 97 -5.70 3.10 -53.27
C LEU A 97 -6.27 3.77 -54.53
N GLU A 98 -5.79 4.97 -54.86
CA GLU A 98 -6.11 5.71 -56.09
C GLU A 98 -5.65 4.95 -57.34
N GLU A 99 -4.44 4.36 -57.33
CA GLU A 99 -3.94 3.46 -58.38
C GLU A 99 -4.85 2.22 -58.58
N LYS A 100 -5.56 1.80 -57.53
CA LYS A 100 -6.54 0.70 -57.56
C LYS A 100 -7.97 1.16 -57.88
N GLY A 101 -8.14 2.41 -58.32
CA GLY A 101 -9.43 2.98 -58.68
C GLY A 101 -10.37 3.25 -57.50
N VAL A 102 -9.87 3.26 -56.26
CA VAL A 102 -10.67 3.62 -55.07
C VAL A 102 -10.67 5.14 -54.94
N SER A 103 -11.85 5.76 -55.01
CA SER A 103 -12.01 7.22 -55.03
C SER A 103 -13.20 7.69 -54.18
N GLY A 104 -13.31 9.02 -54.01
CA GLY A 104 -14.41 9.68 -53.31
C GLY A 104 -14.56 9.22 -51.86
N GLU A 105 -15.81 9.13 -51.39
CA GLU A 105 -16.13 8.83 -49.99
C GLU A 105 -15.55 7.48 -49.51
N LYS A 106 -15.38 6.51 -50.41
CA LYS A 106 -14.80 5.19 -50.08
C LYS A 106 -13.30 5.26 -49.83
N LEU A 107 -12.59 6.18 -50.51
CA LEU A 107 -11.18 6.44 -50.29
C LEU A 107 -10.97 7.07 -48.90
N GLU A 108 -11.69 8.14 -48.59
CA GLU A 108 -11.54 8.84 -47.31
C GLU A 108 -11.90 7.92 -46.12
N ARG A 109 -13.00 7.16 -46.16
CA ARG A 109 -13.32 6.21 -45.08
C ARG A 109 -12.23 5.15 -44.83
N GLU A 110 -11.53 4.68 -45.87
CA GLU A 110 -10.40 3.74 -45.72
C GLU A 110 -9.14 4.44 -45.21
N LEU A 111 -8.93 5.72 -45.55
CA LEU A 111 -7.83 6.53 -45.04
C LEU A 111 -8.04 6.92 -43.58
N ASP A 112 -9.21 7.40 -43.17
CA ASP A 112 -9.60 7.66 -41.78
C ASP A 112 -9.36 6.42 -40.90
N ARG A 113 -9.83 5.26 -41.37
CA ARG A 113 -9.65 3.97 -40.68
C ARG A 113 -8.17 3.58 -40.59
N THR A 114 -7.39 3.87 -41.63
CA THR A 114 -5.94 3.62 -41.65
C THR A 114 -5.21 4.58 -40.72
N GLU A 115 -5.58 5.86 -40.69
CA GLU A 115 -4.99 6.89 -39.83
C GLU A 115 -5.24 6.57 -38.36
N ALA A 116 -6.49 6.29 -38.00
CA ALA A 116 -6.86 5.87 -36.65
C ALA A 116 -6.12 4.59 -36.23
N LYS A 117 -5.81 3.67 -37.16
CA LYS A 117 -4.97 2.49 -36.87
C LYS A 117 -3.50 2.84 -36.72
N LEU A 118 -2.94 3.65 -37.61
CA LEU A 118 -1.54 4.07 -37.61
C LEU A 118 -1.21 4.88 -36.36
N ARG A 119 -2.01 5.90 -36.02
CA ARG A 119 -1.85 6.71 -34.80
C ARG A 119 -1.90 5.83 -33.55
N ARG A 120 -2.89 4.92 -33.42
CA ARG A 120 -2.95 3.97 -32.29
C ARG A 120 -1.73 3.05 -32.18
N SER A 121 -1.15 2.62 -33.31
CA SER A 121 0.08 1.80 -33.33
C SER A 121 1.39 2.59 -33.11
N ALA A 122 1.34 3.91 -33.31
CA ALA A 122 2.46 4.81 -33.12
C ALA A 122 2.64 5.21 -31.66
N VAL A 123 1.53 5.38 -30.91
CA VAL A 123 1.56 5.61 -29.47
C VAL A 123 2.01 4.34 -28.74
N LEU A 124 3.15 4.44 -28.08
CA LEU A 124 3.80 3.36 -27.32
C LEU A 124 3.78 3.60 -25.82
N ARG A 125 3.58 4.85 -25.40
CA ARG A 125 3.59 5.27 -24.01
C ARG A 125 2.25 4.98 -23.34
N ARG A 126 2.33 4.52 -22.09
CA ARG A 126 1.20 4.13 -21.24
C ARG A 126 1.61 4.30 -19.77
N PRO A 127 0.70 4.68 -18.85
CA PRO A 127 0.99 4.76 -17.41
C PRO A 127 0.92 3.36 -16.73
N PHE A 128 1.28 2.30 -17.44
CA PHE A 128 1.21 0.91 -16.96
C PHE A 128 2.60 0.28 -17.08
N LEU A 129 3.33 0.25 -15.95
CA LEU A 129 4.79 0.25 -15.93
C LEU A 129 5.43 -1.15 -15.92
N SER A 130 4.65 -2.21 -15.81
CA SER A 130 5.13 -3.59 -16.04
C SER A 130 4.02 -4.52 -16.53
N ALA A 131 4.33 -5.80 -16.67
CA ALA A 131 3.30 -6.81 -16.83
C ALA A 131 2.41 -6.96 -15.58
N ASN A 132 2.92 -6.68 -14.38
CA ASN A 132 2.25 -6.96 -13.11
C ASN A 132 1.05 -6.05 -12.85
N ASP A 133 1.19 -4.76 -13.13
CA ASP A 133 0.09 -3.79 -13.05
C ASP A 133 -0.82 -3.91 -14.29
N ARG A 134 -0.27 -4.04 -15.51
CA ARG A 134 -1.07 -4.31 -16.74
C ARG A 134 -2.02 -5.49 -16.59
N SER A 135 -1.60 -6.58 -15.93
CA SER A 135 -2.47 -7.74 -15.69
C SER A 135 -3.80 -7.38 -15.01
N ARG A 136 -3.78 -6.46 -14.04
CA ARG A 136 -5.00 -5.99 -13.35
C ARG A 136 -5.82 -5.05 -14.23
N TRP A 137 -5.15 -4.17 -14.98
CA TRP A 137 -5.81 -3.30 -15.95
C TRP A 137 -6.52 -4.08 -17.07
N CYS A 138 -5.95 -5.19 -17.54
CA CYS A 138 -6.59 -6.06 -18.53
C CYS A 138 -7.92 -6.61 -18.00
N THR A 139 -7.96 -7.04 -16.74
CA THR A 139 -9.20 -7.48 -16.08
C THR A 139 -10.22 -6.34 -15.96
N VAL A 140 -9.78 -5.13 -15.60
CA VAL A 140 -10.64 -3.95 -15.51
C VAL A 140 -11.29 -3.62 -16.88
N ARG A 141 -10.52 -3.69 -17.97
CA ARG A 141 -11.04 -3.52 -19.34
C ARG A 141 -12.02 -4.63 -19.72
N ALA A 142 -11.67 -5.89 -19.48
CA ALA A 142 -12.52 -7.05 -19.79
C ALA A 142 -13.87 -7.03 -19.04
N LEU A 143 -13.96 -6.36 -17.89
CA LEU A 143 -15.23 -6.15 -17.17
C LEU A 143 -16.02 -4.96 -17.74
N VAL A 144 -15.37 -3.83 -17.99
CA VAL A 144 -16.04 -2.55 -18.29
C VAL A 144 -16.35 -2.34 -19.76
N GLU A 145 -15.43 -2.65 -20.67
CA GLU A 145 -15.53 -2.29 -22.10
C GLU A 145 -16.25 -3.40 -22.87
N GLU A 146 -17.39 -3.09 -23.49
CA GLU A 146 -18.26 -4.06 -24.16
C GLU A 146 -17.57 -4.87 -25.26
N ASP A 147 -16.71 -4.23 -26.06
CA ASP A 147 -15.98 -4.86 -27.15
C ASP A 147 -14.87 -5.80 -26.65
N MET A 148 -14.29 -5.51 -25.48
CA MET A 148 -13.27 -6.33 -24.81
C MET A 148 -13.82 -7.56 -24.08
N ARG A 149 -15.11 -7.65 -23.80
CA ARG A 149 -15.72 -8.81 -23.11
C ARG A 149 -15.65 -10.10 -23.94
N THR A 150 -15.29 -11.21 -23.31
CA THR A 150 -15.43 -12.57 -23.89
C THR A 150 -16.81 -13.15 -23.50
N PRO A 151 -17.71 -13.47 -24.46
CA PRO A 151 -19.01 -14.05 -24.15
C PRO A 151 -18.89 -15.38 -23.39
N GLY A 152 -19.66 -15.53 -22.31
CA GLY A 152 -19.66 -16.72 -21.45
C GLY A 152 -18.45 -16.85 -20.51
N ALA A 153 -17.46 -15.96 -20.60
CA ALA A 153 -16.25 -15.99 -19.77
C ALA A 153 -15.99 -14.59 -19.17
N PRO A 154 -16.68 -14.21 -18.07
CA PRO A 154 -16.42 -12.96 -17.38
C PRO A 154 -14.97 -12.94 -16.85
N TYR A 155 -14.36 -11.77 -16.71
CA TYR A 155 -12.94 -11.59 -16.33
C TYR A 155 -11.90 -12.07 -17.35
N ALA A 156 -12.28 -12.80 -18.42
CA ALA A 156 -11.34 -13.30 -19.40
C ALA A 156 -10.75 -12.17 -20.25
N ILE A 157 -9.43 -12.15 -20.41
CA ILE A 157 -8.65 -11.08 -21.04
C ILE A 157 -8.23 -11.40 -22.47
N ASP A 158 -8.78 -12.46 -23.08
CA ASP A 158 -8.36 -13.00 -24.39
C ASP A 158 -8.29 -11.94 -25.48
N LYS A 159 -9.28 -11.04 -25.52
CA LYS A 159 -9.36 -9.93 -26.48
C LYS A 159 -8.39 -8.79 -26.11
N VAL A 160 -8.36 -8.41 -24.84
CA VAL A 160 -7.56 -7.26 -24.36
C VAL A 160 -6.07 -7.46 -24.68
N ILE A 161 -5.54 -8.68 -24.49
CA ILE A 161 -4.12 -8.96 -24.77
C ILE A 161 -3.76 -8.95 -26.26
N GLN A 162 -4.73 -8.99 -27.18
CA GLN A 162 -4.47 -8.85 -28.62
C GLN A 162 -4.14 -7.40 -28.99
N GLU A 163 -4.57 -6.42 -28.19
CA GLU A 163 -4.24 -5.03 -28.44
C GLU A 163 -2.74 -4.72 -28.24
N PRO A 164 -2.20 -3.76 -29.02
CA PRO A 164 -0.85 -3.26 -28.80
C PRO A 164 -0.65 -2.72 -27.38
N ASN A 165 0.49 -3.07 -26.77
CA ASN A 165 0.90 -2.64 -25.43
C ASN A 165 0.03 -3.15 -24.25
N TRP A 166 -0.90 -4.07 -24.49
CA TRP A 166 -1.77 -4.69 -23.47
C TRP A 166 -1.34 -6.12 -23.05
N ASP A 167 -0.14 -6.55 -23.44
CA ASP A 167 0.43 -7.81 -22.96
C ASP A 167 0.82 -7.81 -21.49
N THR A 168 0.75 -8.99 -20.90
CA THR A 168 1.27 -9.29 -19.57
C THR A 168 1.84 -10.71 -19.56
N ILE A 169 2.91 -10.94 -18.81
CA ILE A 169 3.36 -12.30 -18.44
C ILE A 169 2.63 -12.82 -17.20
N ASP A 170 1.93 -11.95 -16.47
CA ASP A 170 1.22 -12.25 -15.23
C ASP A 170 -0.21 -12.73 -15.52
N MET A 171 -0.36 -13.70 -16.43
CA MET A 171 -1.62 -14.34 -16.80
C MET A 171 -1.57 -15.87 -16.73
N VAL A 172 -2.75 -16.47 -16.59
CA VAL A 172 -2.99 -17.92 -16.50
C VAL A 172 -3.99 -18.36 -17.58
N LYS A 173 -4.04 -19.66 -17.88
CA LYS A 173 -5.06 -20.24 -18.77
C LYS A 173 -5.94 -21.23 -18.01
N HIS A 174 -7.26 -21.03 -18.06
CA HIS A 174 -8.28 -21.86 -17.43
C HIS A 174 -9.45 -22.03 -18.41
N ASP A 175 -10.01 -23.23 -18.55
CA ASP A 175 -11.08 -23.55 -19.52
C ASP A 175 -10.83 -23.01 -20.94
N GLY A 176 -9.58 -23.11 -21.39
CA GLY A 176 -9.14 -22.60 -22.70
C GLY A 176 -9.02 -21.06 -22.81
N ARG A 177 -9.44 -20.31 -21.79
CA ARG A 177 -9.44 -18.83 -21.73
C ARG A 177 -8.27 -18.27 -20.94
N LEU A 178 -7.86 -17.05 -21.27
CA LEU A 178 -6.80 -16.33 -20.57
C LEU A 178 -7.36 -15.41 -19.49
N TYR A 179 -6.74 -15.40 -18.31
CA TYR A 179 -7.12 -14.57 -17.17
C TYR A 179 -5.89 -13.93 -16.52
N SER A 180 -6.12 -12.86 -15.75
CA SER A 180 -5.08 -12.34 -14.85
C SER A 180 -4.69 -13.39 -13.80
N SER A 181 -3.39 -13.47 -13.47
CA SER A 181 -2.88 -14.26 -12.34
C SER A 181 -3.24 -13.70 -10.95
N LYS A 182 -3.95 -12.57 -10.88
CA LYS A 182 -4.28 -11.87 -9.63
C LYS A 182 -5.74 -12.14 -9.23
N PRO A 183 -6.08 -12.17 -7.92
CA PRO A 183 -7.47 -12.32 -7.50
C PRO A 183 -8.38 -11.24 -8.07
N PRO A 184 -9.60 -11.60 -8.51
CA PRO A 184 -10.49 -10.67 -9.22
C PRO A 184 -11.11 -9.58 -8.36
N LEU A 185 -11.11 -9.67 -7.02
CA LEU A 185 -11.79 -8.70 -6.15
C LEU A 185 -11.30 -7.25 -6.34
N LEU A 186 -9.98 -7.00 -6.30
CA LEU A 186 -9.44 -5.65 -6.48
C LEU A 186 -9.76 -5.07 -7.88
N PRO A 187 -9.51 -5.80 -8.99
CA PRO A 187 -10.00 -5.39 -10.31
C PRO A 187 -11.52 -5.17 -10.40
N THR A 188 -12.34 -5.94 -9.66
CA THR A 188 -13.81 -5.74 -9.62
C THR A 188 -14.17 -4.39 -8.98
N LEU A 189 -13.53 -4.05 -7.85
CA LEU A 189 -13.74 -2.75 -7.18
C LEU A 189 -13.24 -1.58 -8.05
N MET A 190 -12.15 -1.77 -8.80
CA MET A 190 -11.68 -0.81 -9.80
C MET A 190 -12.65 -0.67 -10.98
N ALA A 191 -13.15 -1.78 -11.51
CA ALA A 191 -14.13 -1.80 -12.60
C ALA A 191 -15.43 -1.08 -12.21
N ALA A 192 -15.90 -1.21 -10.97
CA ALA A 192 -17.07 -0.48 -10.47
C ALA A 192 -16.92 1.06 -10.51
N VAL A 193 -15.69 1.56 -10.37
CA VAL A 193 -15.38 3.01 -10.45
C VAL A 193 -15.07 3.46 -11.88
N TYR A 194 -14.46 2.60 -12.69
CA TYR A 194 -14.20 2.87 -14.09
C TYR A 194 -15.47 2.83 -14.95
N TRP A 195 -16.40 1.92 -14.66
CA TRP A 195 -17.67 1.76 -15.38
C TRP A 195 -18.48 3.05 -15.59
N PRO A 196 -18.74 3.90 -14.57
CA PRO A 196 -19.46 5.15 -14.80
C PRO A 196 -18.65 6.14 -15.65
N VAL A 197 -17.31 6.16 -15.57
CA VAL A 197 -16.48 6.99 -16.46
C VAL A 197 -16.69 6.55 -17.91
N HIS A 198 -16.54 5.26 -18.19
CA HIS A 198 -16.78 4.70 -19.53
C HIS A 198 -18.22 4.96 -20.02
N ARG A 199 -19.22 4.66 -19.18
CA ARG A 199 -20.64 4.73 -19.55
C ARG A 199 -21.16 6.15 -19.79
N LEU A 200 -20.63 7.15 -19.08
CA LEU A 200 -21.07 8.55 -19.17
C LEU A 200 -20.29 9.36 -20.23
N THR A 201 -19.05 8.97 -20.55
CA THR A 201 -18.18 9.74 -21.46
C THR A 201 -17.87 9.04 -22.78
N GLY A 202 -18.04 7.73 -22.86
CA GLY A 202 -17.53 6.91 -23.97
C GLY A 202 -16.01 6.69 -23.96
N ALA A 203 -15.27 7.36 -23.07
CA ALA A 203 -13.81 7.20 -22.98
C ALA A 203 -13.45 5.79 -22.53
N ASN A 204 -12.47 5.17 -23.19
CA ASN A 204 -11.98 3.83 -22.88
C ASN A 204 -10.46 3.84 -22.54
N LEU A 205 -9.97 2.83 -21.83
CA LEU A 205 -8.56 2.75 -21.40
C LEU A 205 -7.59 2.49 -22.56
N GLY A 206 -8.06 1.91 -23.67
CA GLY A 206 -7.24 1.69 -24.87
C GLY A 206 -6.80 3.00 -25.54
N ASP A 207 -7.76 3.92 -25.71
CA ASP A 207 -7.62 5.20 -26.39
C ASP A 207 -7.26 6.37 -25.44
N HIS A 208 -7.75 6.36 -24.19
CA HIS A 208 -7.52 7.40 -23.16
C HIS A 208 -6.77 6.86 -21.92
N PRO A 209 -5.61 6.19 -22.10
CA PRO A 209 -4.91 5.49 -21.02
C PRO A 209 -4.34 6.44 -19.97
N HIS A 210 -3.96 7.67 -20.33
CA HIS A 210 -3.31 8.60 -19.41
C HIS A 210 -4.33 9.27 -18.50
N GLU A 211 -5.45 9.73 -19.04
CA GLU A 211 -6.52 10.42 -18.34
C GLU A 211 -7.15 9.48 -17.31
N ILE A 212 -7.62 8.32 -17.77
CA ILE A 212 -8.30 7.33 -16.94
C ILE A 212 -7.29 6.64 -16.00
N GLY A 213 -6.12 6.26 -16.50
CA GLY A 213 -5.08 5.61 -15.70
C GLY A 213 -4.58 6.49 -14.56
N ARG A 214 -4.29 7.78 -14.81
CA ARG A 214 -3.86 8.72 -13.76
C ARG A 214 -4.98 9.04 -12.78
N PHE A 215 -6.21 9.26 -13.23
CA PHE A 215 -7.38 9.43 -12.36
C PHE A 215 -7.53 8.25 -11.38
N MET A 216 -7.49 7.03 -11.92
CA MET A 216 -7.59 5.80 -11.13
C MET A 216 -6.39 5.61 -10.17
N LEU A 217 -5.16 5.93 -10.58
CA LEU A 217 -3.99 5.92 -9.67
C LEU A 217 -4.13 6.93 -8.53
N VAL A 218 -4.59 8.15 -8.79
CA VAL A 218 -4.84 9.14 -7.73
C VAL A 218 -5.91 8.64 -6.76
N LEU A 219 -6.99 8.04 -7.26
CA LEU A 219 -8.11 7.58 -6.45
C LEU A 219 -7.82 6.29 -5.66
N PHE A 220 -7.11 5.32 -6.24
CA PHE A 220 -6.83 4.03 -5.59
C PHE A 220 -5.51 4.00 -4.81
N ASN A 221 -4.56 4.91 -5.08
CA ASN A 221 -3.30 5.01 -4.34
C ASN A 221 -3.19 6.29 -3.50
N VAL A 222 -3.27 7.47 -4.13
CA VAL A 222 -2.91 8.74 -3.45
C VAL A 222 -3.93 9.14 -2.39
N VAL A 223 -5.23 9.09 -2.69
CA VAL A 223 -6.29 9.43 -1.72
C VAL A 223 -6.27 8.46 -0.51
N PRO A 224 -6.18 7.13 -0.70
CA PRO A 224 -5.93 6.16 0.37
C PRO A 224 -4.65 6.43 1.17
N LEU A 225 -3.55 6.85 0.53
CA LEU A 225 -2.32 7.22 1.22
C LEU A 225 -2.46 8.51 2.06
N VAL A 226 -3.24 9.50 1.62
CA VAL A 226 -3.56 10.68 2.45
C VAL A 226 -4.34 10.28 3.70
N ILE A 227 -5.34 9.40 3.55
CA ILE A 227 -6.07 8.84 4.70
C ILE A 227 -5.10 8.10 5.64
N TYR A 228 -4.23 7.26 5.08
CA TYR A 228 -3.19 6.54 5.83
C TYR A 228 -2.28 7.50 6.63
N PHE A 229 -1.74 8.55 6.00
CA PHE A 229 -0.92 9.54 6.72
C PHE A 229 -1.69 10.22 7.86
N LEU A 230 -2.95 10.60 7.64
CA LEU A 230 -3.79 11.24 8.65
C LEU A 230 -4.24 10.30 9.78
N LEU A 231 -4.35 8.99 9.52
CA LEU A 231 -4.60 7.99 10.55
C LEU A 231 -3.31 7.71 11.35
N LEU A 232 -2.16 7.60 10.68
CA LEU A 232 -0.89 7.37 11.36
C LEU A 232 -0.53 8.56 12.25
N ALA A 233 -0.68 9.79 11.76
CA ALA A 233 -0.44 11.02 12.54
C ALA A 233 -1.23 11.02 13.87
N ARG A 234 -2.50 10.57 13.85
CA ARG A 234 -3.31 10.44 15.08
C ARG A 234 -2.81 9.36 16.04
N LEU A 235 -2.26 8.26 15.53
CA LEU A 235 -1.66 7.22 16.38
C LEU A 235 -0.28 7.61 16.90
N VAL A 236 0.49 8.36 16.10
CA VAL A 236 1.79 8.92 16.46
C VAL A 236 1.64 9.98 17.55
N GLU A 237 0.69 10.91 17.44
CA GLU A 237 0.31 11.84 18.52
C GLU A 237 -0.09 11.09 19.80
N ARG A 238 -0.83 9.98 19.66
CA ARG A 238 -1.33 9.17 20.78
C ARG A 238 -0.23 8.40 21.52
N PHE A 239 0.72 7.80 20.81
CA PHE A 239 1.64 6.80 21.36
C PHE A 239 3.10 7.27 21.45
N GLY A 240 3.50 8.26 20.66
CA GLY A 240 4.82 8.89 20.81
C GLY A 240 4.85 9.76 22.07
N THR A 241 6.03 9.91 22.66
CA THR A 241 6.24 10.70 23.89
C THR A 241 7.07 11.96 23.67
N THR A 242 7.79 12.08 22.55
CA THR A 242 8.61 13.25 22.21
C THR A 242 8.22 13.86 20.87
N ASP A 243 8.34 15.18 20.75
CA ASP A 243 8.06 15.89 19.49
C ASP A 243 8.99 15.40 18.36
N TRP A 244 10.26 15.15 18.70
CA TRP A 244 11.24 14.56 17.78
C TRP A 244 10.79 13.20 17.26
N GLY A 245 10.46 12.25 18.14
CA GLY A 245 10.05 10.91 17.77
C GLY A 245 8.80 10.91 16.90
N ARG A 246 7.82 11.76 17.23
CA ARG A 246 6.60 11.91 16.44
C ARG A 246 6.84 12.51 15.04
N MET A 247 7.60 13.60 14.95
CA MET A 247 7.95 14.20 13.65
C MET A 247 8.82 13.28 12.80
N PHE A 248 9.76 12.56 13.41
CA PHE A 248 10.60 11.58 12.73
C PHE A 248 9.79 10.42 12.15
N VAL A 249 8.88 9.81 12.92
CA VAL A 249 8.03 8.71 12.41
C VAL A 249 7.11 9.21 11.29
N MET A 250 6.60 10.44 11.35
CA MET A 250 5.84 11.02 10.24
C MET A 250 6.71 11.31 9.00
N ALA A 251 7.96 11.73 9.16
CA ALA A 251 8.89 11.87 8.04
C ALA A 251 9.26 10.50 7.42
N ALA A 252 9.54 9.49 8.25
CA ALA A 252 9.77 8.11 7.81
C ALA A 252 8.54 7.53 7.09
N CYS A 253 7.33 7.85 7.55
CA CYS A 253 6.09 7.48 6.90
C CYS A 253 5.94 8.12 5.50
N CYS A 254 6.20 9.43 5.40
CA CYS A 254 6.01 10.20 4.17
C CYS A 254 7.07 9.98 3.09
N PHE A 255 8.29 9.55 3.46
CA PHE A 255 9.45 9.49 2.55
C PHE A 255 10.32 8.24 2.70
N GLY A 256 10.29 7.56 3.84
CA GLY A 256 11.15 6.42 4.17
C GLY A 256 10.50 5.05 3.95
N THR A 257 9.39 4.96 3.21
CA THR A 257 8.74 3.67 2.87
C THR A 257 8.42 3.56 1.38
N PHE A 258 8.60 2.36 0.81
CA PHE A 258 8.28 2.08 -0.59
C PHE A 258 6.80 2.22 -0.97
N LEU A 259 5.89 2.45 -0.01
CA LEU A 259 4.48 2.73 -0.29
C LEU A 259 4.33 3.96 -1.20
N THR A 260 5.13 5.00 -0.98
CA THR A 260 5.12 6.20 -1.84
C THR A 260 5.78 5.95 -3.20
N THR A 261 6.71 5.00 -3.30
CA THR A 261 7.26 4.55 -4.59
C THR A 261 6.17 3.86 -5.42
N PHE A 262 5.40 2.96 -4.78
CA PHE A 262 4.35 2.18 -5.42
C PHE A 262 3.07 2.96 -5.73
N ALA A 263 2.95 4.21 -5.28
CA ALA A 263 1.80 5.06 -5.56
C ALA A 263 1.57 5.34 -7.06
N VAL A 264 2.60 5.16 -7.91
CA VAL A 264 2.53 5.40 -9.36
C VAL A 264 2.10 4.19 -10.20
N VAL A 265 1.82 3.03 -9.57
CA VAL A 265 1.36 1.80 -10.26
C VAL A 265 0.19 1.16 -9.53
N ILE A 266 -0.66 0.43 -10.26
CA ILE A 266 -1.68 -0.41 -9.60
C ILE A 266 -1.01 -1.66 -9.04
N ASN A 267 -1.12 -1.81 -7.73
CA ASN A 267 -0.52 -2.89 -6.96
C ASN A 267 -1.44 -3.26 -5.78
N ASN A 268 -1.18 -4.40 -5.15
CA ASN A 268 -1.93 -4.88 -3.99
C ASN A 268 -1.28 -4.49 -2.65
N HIS A 269 0.03 -4.22 -2.63
CA HIS A 269 0.80 -3.91 -1.42
C HIS A 269 0.34 -2.62 -0.72
N LEU A 270 0.11 -1.56 -1.50
CA LEU A 270 -0.33 -0.26 -1.01
C LEU A 270 -1.77 -0.31 -0.46
N PRO A 271 -2.78 -0.85 -1.19
CA PRO A 271 -4.10 -1.10 -0.62
C PRO A 271 -4.04 -1.93 0.67
N ALA A 272 -3.24 -3.00 0.70
CA ALA A 272 -3.06 -3.81 1.90
C ALA A 272 -2.48 -3.01 3.08
N ALA A 273 -1.49 -2.14 2.85
CA ALA A 273 -0.92 -1.26 3.89
C ALA A 273 -1.95 -0.24 4.43
N VAL A 274 -2.73 0.39 3.55
CA VAL A 274 -3.78 1.34 3.96
C VAL A 274 -4.85 0.63 4.79
N CYS A 275 -5.29 -0.54 4.35
CA CYS A 275 -6.25 -1.37 5.05
C CYS A 275 -5.71 -1.85 6.42
N ALA A 276 -4.45 -2.31 6.48
CA ALA A 276 -3.81 -2.70 7.73
C ALA A 276 -3.77 -1.54 8.75
N LEU A 277 -3.43 -0.32 8.33
CA LEU A 277 -3.46 0.84 9.23
C LEU A 277 -4.87 1.21 9.68
N ALA A 278 -5.87 1.16 8.78
CA ALA A 278 -7.27 1.44 9.14
C ALA A 278 -7.78 0.44 10.19
N ALA A 279 -7.44 -0.84 10.05
CA ALA A 279 -7.77 -1.88 11.02
C ALA A 279 -7.06 -1.67 12.37
N VAL A 280 -5.75 -1.35 12.34
CA VAL A 280 -4.97 -1.02 13.56
C VAL A 280 -5.50 0.24 14.24
N TYR A 281 -5.88 1.28 13.50
CA TYR A 281 -6.48 2.50 14.05
C TYR A 281 -7.81 2.20 14.77
N ALA A 282 -8.71 1.45 14.13
CA ALA A 282 -9.98 1.07 14.75
C ALA A 282 -9.79 0.16 15.96
N THR A 283 -8.83 -0.77 15.89
CA THR A 283 -8.43 -1.62 17.03
C THR A 283 -7.88 -0.77 18.18
N ALA A 284 -7.04 0.23 17.89
CA ALA A 284 -6.48 1.10 18.92
C ALA A 284 -7.57 1.87 19.68
N ARG A 285 -8.63 2.31 18.99
CA ARG A 285 -9.83 2.89 19.62
C ARG A 285 -10.51 1.91 20.57
N ILE A 286 -10.76 0.67 20.14
CA ILE A 286 -11.43 -0.35 20.96
C ILE A 286 -10.56 -0.75 22.17
N TRP A 287 -9.25 -0.91 21.96
CA TRP A 287 -8.32 -1.48 22.92
C TRP A 287 -7.83 -0.48 23.97
N PHE A 288 -7.53 0.75 23.54
CA PHE A 288 -6.93 1.76 24.40
C PHE A 288 -7.91 2.84 24.88
N ASP A 289 -8.94 3.20 24.11
CA ASP A 289 -9.99 4.17 24.52
C ASP A 289 -11.26 3.51 25.08
N ASP A 290 -11.26 2.18 25.18
CA ASP A 290 -12.42 1.36 25.54
C ASP A 290 -13.69 1.62 24.70
N GLU A 291 -13.50 2.06 23.46
CA GLU A 291 -14.58 2.38 22.54
C GLU A 291 -15.37 1.11 22.16
N ARG A 292 -16.70 1.15 22.28
CA ARG A 292 -17.58 -0.01 22.05
C ARG A 292 -18.58 0.15 20.91
N ARG A 293 -18.63 1.31 20.24
CA ARG A 293 -19.52 1.49 19.07
C ARG A 293 -19.16 0.51 17.96
N LEU A 294 -20.15 -0.27 17.50
CA LEU A 294 -19.99 -1.35 16.52
C LEU A 294 -19.22 -0.93 15.25
N ARG A 295 -19.34 0.33 14.82
CA ARG A 295 -18.61 0.90 13.68
C ARG A 295 -17.09 0.63 13.72
N TYR A 296 -16.47 0.63 14.90
CA TYR A 296 -15.03 0.35 15.00
C TYR A 296 -14.71 -1.14 14.83
N PHE A 297 -15.61 -2.03 15.24
CA PHE A 297 -15.49 -3.47 14.98
C PHE A 297 -15.71 -3.79 13.50
N VAL A 298 -16.69 -3.13 12.85
CA VAL A 298 -16.87 -3.19 11.38
C VAL A 298 -15.61 -2.72 10.67
N VAL A 299 -15.08 -1.54 10.98
CA VAL A 299 -13.85 -1.01 10.35
C VAL A 299 -12.65 -1.93 10.60
N ALA A 300 -12.48 -2.45 11.82
CA ALA A 300 -11.40 -3.39 12.12
C ALA A 300 -11.51 -4.68 11.29
N GLY A 301 -12.70 -5.29 11.20
CA GLY A 301 -12.93 -6.53 10.45
C GLY A 301 -12.83 -6.34 8.95
N LEU A 302 -13.55 -5.35 8.42
CA LEU A 302 -13.58 -5.01 6.99
C LEU A 302 -12.17 -4.76 6.45
N PHE A 303 -11.41 -3.87 7.10
CA PHE A 303 -10.09 -3.49 6.59
C PHE A 303 -9.02 -4.56 6.91
N ALA A 304 -9.11 -5.33 8.00
CA ALA A 304 -8.18 -6.45 8.20
C ALA A 304 -8.39 -7.55 7.15
N ALA A 305 -9.64 -7.83 6.78
CA ALA A 305 -9.95 -8.78 5.71
C ALA A 305 -9.62 -8.23 4.32
N LEU A 306 -9.80 -6.94 4.05
CA LEU A 306 -9.34 -6.32 2.79
C LEU A 306 -7.82 -6.32 2.67
N ALA A 307 -7.08 -6.19 3.78
CA ALA A 307 -5.63 -6.39 3.77
C ALA A 307 -5.29 -7.82 3.35
N ALA A 308 -5.93 -8.83 3.94
CA ALA A 308 -5.75 -10.25 3.58
C ALA A 308 -6.15 -10.58 2.13
N ALA A 309 -7.22 -9.97 1.61
CA ALA A 309 -7.69 -10.16 0.24
C ALA A 309 -6.76 -9.52 -0.81
N ASN A 310 -5.95 -8.54 -0.41
CA ASN A 310 -4.91 -7.95 -1.26
C ASN A 310 -3.54 -8.63 -1.06
N GLU A 311 -3.19 -9.04 0.15
CA GLU A 311 -1.93 -9.70 0.50
C GLU A 311 -2.19 -10.96 1.34
N LEU A 312 -1.94 -12.15 0.77
CA LEU A 312 -2.33 -13.41 1.40
C LEU A 312 -1.76 -13.58 2.83
N PRO A 313 -0.47 -13.30 3.13
CA PRO A 313 0.04 -13.38 4.50
C PRO A 313 -0.54 -12.34 5.46
N ALA A 314 -1.20 -11.30 4.95
CA ALA A 314 -1.96 -10.37 5.79
C ALA A 314 -3.22 -11.01 6.38
N MET A 315 -3.57 -12.26 6.04
CA MET A 315 -4.51 -13.10 6.80
C MET A 315 -4.13 -13.28 8.28
N SER A 316 -2.84 -13.15 8.61
CA SER A 316 -2.36 -13.09 10.00
C SER A 316 -2.96 -11.93 10.79
N LEU A 317 -3.30 -10.80 10.15
CA LEU A 317 -3.88 -9.62 10.80
C LEU A 317 -5.33 -9.83 11.28
N PRO A 318 -6.33 -10.19 10.45
CA PRO A 318 -7.69 -10.46 10.92
C PRO A 318 -7.74 -11.65 11.89
N ALA A 319 -6.84 -12.63 11.77
CA ALA A 319 -6.72 -13.70 12.75
C ALA A 319 -6.29 -13.17 14.13
N ALA A 320 -5.16 -12.46 14.20
CA ALA A 320 -4.65 -11.90 15.46
C ALA A 320 -5.62 -10.86 16.08
N LEU A 321 -6.19 -9.97 15.25
CA LEU A 321 -7.19 -8.99 15.70
C LEU A 321 -8.49 -9.67 16.13
N GLY A 322 -8.94 -10.72 15.43
CA GLY A 322 -10.12 -11.48 15.79
C GLY A 322 -10.00 -12.13 17.17
N VAL A 323 -8.89 -12.82 17.43
CA VAL A 323 -8.59 -13.41 18.76
C VAL A 323 -8.54 -12.34 19.84
N ALA A 324 -7.81 -11.24 19.61
CA ALA A 324 -7.72 -10.16 20.57
C ALA A 324 -9.09 -9.53 20.87
N LEU A 325 -9.86 -9.17 19.84
CA LEU A 325 -11.16 -8.51 20.00
C LEU A 325 -12.23 -9.46 20.56
N LEU A 326 -12.17 -10.77 20.29
CA LEU A 326 -13.02 -11.76 20.97
C LEU A 326 -12.73 -11.80 22.48
N PHE A 327 -11.47 -11.78 22.90
CA PHE A 327 -11.10 -11.72 24.31
C PHE A 327 -11.53 -10.41 24.99
N LYS A 328 -11.41 -9.27 24.29
CA LYS A 328 -11.68 -7.93 24.85
C LYS A 328 -13.16 -7.52 24.84
N ALA A 329 -13.92 -7.95 23.83
CA ALA A 329 -15.31 -7.56 23.60
C ALA A 329 -16.03 -8.57 22.69
N PRO A 330 -16.39 -9.77 23.19
CA PRO A 330 -16.86 -10.87 22.35
C PRO A 330 -18.14 -10.53 21.56
N ARG A 331 -19.15 -9.94 22.21
CA ARG A 331 -20.44 -9.65 21.57
C ARG A 331 -20.31 -8.64 20.41
N PRO A 332 -19.67 -7.45 20.55
CA PRO A 332 -19.39 -6.58 19.40
C PRO A 332 -18.55 -7.25 18.31
N THR A 333 -17.58 -8.09 18.67
CA THR A 333 -16.75 -8.80 17.69
C THR A 333 -17.57 -9.78 16.86
N LEU A 334 -18.41 -10.61 17.49
CA LEU A 334 -19.31 -11.54 16.80
C LEU A 334 -20.39 -10.83 15.97
N LEU A 335 -20.91 -9.68 16.43
CA LEU A 335 -22.00 -8.96 15.75
C LEU A 335 -21.54 -7.98 14.67
N ALA A 336 -20.26 -7.59 14.63
CA ALA A 336 -19.79 -6.53 13.72
C ALA A 336 -18.42 -6.79 13.08
N PHE A 337 -17.44 -7.34 13.80
CA PHE A 337 -16.14 -7.68 13.21
C PHE A 337 -16.25 -8.92 12.31
N VAL A 338 -16.84 -10.01 12.81
CA VAL A 338 -16.97 -11.27 12.06
C VAL A 338 -17.81 -11.10 10.79
N PRO A 339 -19.01 -10.47 10.82
CA PRO A 339 -19.77 -10.20 9.59
C PRO A 339 -19.02 -9.33 8.58
N ALA A 340 -18.21 -8.36 9.04
CA ALA A 340 -17.40 -7.53 8.14
C ALA A 340 -16.24 -8.31 7.50
N VAL A 341 -15.61 -9.25 8.22
CA VAL A 341 -14.63 -10.20 7.65
C VAL A 341 -15.31 -11.13 6.64
N LEU A 342 -16.47 -11.69 6.98
CA LEU A 342 -17.23 -12.61 6.12
C LEU A 342 -17.71 -11.92 4.84
N LEU A 343 -18.10 -10.64 4.88
CA LEU A 343 -18.45 -9.85 3.70
C LEU A 343 -17.30 -9.77 2.69
N VAL A 344 -16.07 -9.52 3.16
CA VAL A 344 -14.89 -9.45 2.28
C VAL A 344 -14.50 -10.83 1.78
N ALA A 345 -14.58 -11.86 2.63
CA ALA A 345 -14.33 -13.24 2.22
C ALA A 345 -15.33 -13.67 1.12
N ALA A 346 -16.62 -13.38 1.29
CA ALA A 346 -17.65 -13.64 0.29
C ALA A 346 -17.39 -12.86 -1.02
N GLY A 347 -16.92 -11.61 -0.94
CA GLY A 347 -16.49 -10.87 -2.13
C GLY A 347 -15.28 -11.49 -2.84
N PHE A 348 -14.26 -11.89 -2.08
CA PHE A 348 -13.04 -12.52 -2.61
C PHE A 348 -13.34 -13.85 -3.29
N PHE A 349 -14.00 -14.77 -2.57
CA PHE A 349 -14.34 -16.08 -3.08
C PHE A 349 -15.45 -16.03 -4.15
N GLY A 350 -16.43 -15.14 -4.01
CA GLY A 350 -17.50 -14.97 -4.98
C GLY A 350 -17.00 -14.43 -6.32
N THR A 351 -16.14 -13.41 -6.32
CA THR A 351 -15.52 -12.93 -7.57
C THR A 351 -14.62 -13.99 -8.20
N ASN A 352 -13.91 -14.80 -7.40
CA ASN A 352 -13.10 -15.91 -7.90
C ASN A 352 -13.96 -17.03 -8.51
N TRP A 353 -15.08 -17.36 -7.88
CA TRP A 353 -16.05 -18.34 -8.38
C TRP A 353 -16.69 -17.88 -9.69
N ILE A 354 -17.06 -16.60 -9.82
CA ILE A 354 -17.61 -16.05 -11.07
C ILE A 354 -16.57 -16.10 -12.21
N ALA A 355 -15.29 -15.86 -11.92
CA ALA A 355 -14.22 -15.88 -12.92
C ALA A 355 -13.75 -17.28 -13.33
N HIS A 356 -13.80 -18.26 -12.41
CA HIS A 356 -13.08 -19.53 -12.58
C HIS A 356 -13.84 -20.79 -12.14
N GLY A 357 -15.07 -20.70 -11.61
CA GLY A 357 -15.80 -21.88 -11.10
C GLY A 357 -15.12 -22.59 -9.91
N THR A 358 -14.19 -21.92 -9.22
CA THR A 358 -13.47 -22.46 -8.05
C THR A 358 -13.22 -21.39 -7.00
N LEU A 359 -12.99 -21.83 -5.76
CA LEU A 359 -12.60 -20.96 -4.63
C LEU A 359 -11.07 -20.77 -4.53
N LYS A 360 -10.28 -21.59 -5.25
CA LYS A 360 -8.82 -21.52 -5.29
C LYS A 360 -8.39 -20.35 -6.20
N PRO A 361 -7.62 -19.36 -5.73
CA PRO A 361 -7.25 -18.21 -6.55
C PRO A 361 -6.21 -18.58 -7.61
N PRO A 362 -6.15 -17.87 -8.76
CA PRO A 362 -5.25 -18.19 -9.88
C PRO A 362 -3.80 -18.51 -9.49
N TYR A 363 -3.19 -17.72 -8.61
CA TYR A 363 -1.80 -17.94 -8.19
C TYR A 363 -1.55 -19.23 -7.40
N ALA A 364 -2.61 -19.85 -6.84
CA ALA A 364 -2.50 -21.12 -6.12
C ALA A 364 -2.51 -22.33 -7.08
N HIS A 365 -2.73 -22.11 -8.38
CA HIS A 365 -2.58 -23.11 -9.45
C HIS A 365 -1.17 -23.13 -10.07
N ARG A 366 -0.18 -22.49 -9.44
CA ARG A 366 1.21 -22.54 -9.91
C ARG A 366 1.92 -23.79 -9.39
N GLY A 367 2.43 -24.62 -10.30
CA GLY A 367 3.18 -25.84 -9.94
C GLY A 367 2.30 -27.01 -9.47
N GLY A 368 1.03 -27.04 -9.88
CA GLY A 368 0.22 -28.26 -9.83
C GLY A 368 0.66 -29.29 -10.90
N GLU A 369 -0.01 -30.43 -10.92
CA GLU A 369 0.15 -31.44 -11.97
C GLU A 369 -1.03 -31.39 -12.96
N GLY A 370 -0.76 -31.64 -14.25
CA GLY A 370 -1.80 -31.68 -15.29
C GLY A 370 -2.67 -30.41 -15.35
N GLU A 371 -3.98 -30.59 -15.40
CA GLU A 371 -4.97 -29.50 -15.53
C GLU A 371 -5.02 -28.55 -14.32
N ASP A 372 -4.46 -28.95 -13.18
CA ASP A 372 -4.38 -28.12 -11.98
C ASP A 372 -3.31 -27.01 -12.09
N ASN A 373 -2.46 -27.06 -13.14
CA ASN A 373 -1.39 -26.10 -13.40
C ASN A 373 -1.75 -25.08 -14.51
N TRP A 374 -2.39 -23.98 -14.12
CA TRP A 374 -2.84 -22.95 -15.07
C TRP A 374 -1.72 -22.05 -15.62
N TYR A 375 -0.47 -22.33 -15.27
CA TYR A 375 0.71 -21.55 -15.66
C TYR A 375 1.44 -22.12 -16.87
N GLU A 376 1.24 -23.40 -17.20
CA GLU A 376 1.91 -24.08 -18.32
C GLU A 376 0.97 -24.24 -19.51
N TYR A 377 1.04 -23.29 -20.45
CA TYR A 377 0.13 -23.26 -21.60
C TYR A 377 0.74 -22.52 -22.80
N THR A 378 0.13 -22.75 -23.96
CA THR A 378 0.31 -21.93 -25.16
C THR A 378 -0.94 -21.08 -25.42
N TYR A 379 -0.75 -19.95 -26.09
CA TYR A 379 -1.84 -19.07 -26.52
C TYR A 379 -1.54 -18.39 -27.86
N GLU A 380 -2.59 -18.00 -28.58
CA GLU A 380 -2.48 -17.26 -29.83
C GLU A 380 -2.44 -15.75 -29.58
N ARG A 381 -1.48 -15.08 -30.21
CA ARG A 381 -1.43 -13.61 -30.27
C ARG A 381 -0.98 -13.12 -31.63
N ASN A 382 -1.80 -12.29 -32.29
CA ASN A 382 -1.51 -11.76 -33.63
C ASN A 382 -1.15 -12.84 -34.67
N GLY A 383 -1.82 -14.00 -34.63
CA GLY A 383 -1.59 -15.12 -35.54
C GLY A 383 -0.28 -15.88 -35.29
N ARG A 384 0.21 -15.87 -34.05
CA ARG A 384 1.39 -16.63 -33.61
C ARG A 384 1.07 -17.34 -32.30
N THR A 385 1.41 -18.62 -32.24
CA THR A 385 1.46 -19.39 -31.00
C THR A 385 2.61 -18.90 -30.13
N ILE A 386 2.33 -18.59 -28.87
CA ILE A 386 3.29 -18.14 -27.87
C ILE A 386 3.23 -19.10 -26.68
N GLU A 387 4.39 -19.58 -26.22
CA GLU A 387 4.53 -20.27 -24.93
C GLU A 387 4.38 -19.28 -23.78
N SER A 388 3.65 -19.64 -22.72
CA SER A 388 3.56 -18.79 -21.53
C SER A 388 4.96 -18.59 -20.91
N TYR A 389 5.18 -17.42 -20.28
CA TYR A 389 6.45 -17.09 -19.63
C TYR A 389 6.84 -18.11 -18.52
N TRP A 390 5.82 -18.74 -17.93
CA TRP A 390 5.95 -19.72 -16.86
C TRP A 390 5.94 -21.18 -17.37
N MET A 391 5.75 -21.41 -18.67
CA MET A 391 5.76 -22.75 -19.29
C MET A 391 7.11 -23.42 -19.08
N SER A 392 7.12 -24.59 -18.43
CA SER A 392 8.32 -25.25 -17.92
C SER A 392 9.23 -24.26 -17.20
N HIS A 393 8.99 -24.05 -15.90
CA HIS A 393 9.57 -22.96 -15.09
C HIS A 393 11.06 -22.68 -15.35
N TRP A 394 11.89 -23.71 -15.57
CA TRP A 394 13.33 -23.57 -15.85
C TRP A 394 13.72 -23.18 -17.29
N LYS A 395 12.85 -23.45 -18.27
CA LYS A 395 13.05 -23.18 -19.70
C LYS A 395 12.84 -21.70 -20.02
N ASN A 396 11.72 -21.13 -19.56
CA ASN A 396 11.25 -19.81 -20.01
C ASN A 396 11.47 -18.66 -19.00
N THR A 397 11.58 -18.94 -17.69
CA THR A 397 11.87 -17.89 -16.69
C THR A 397 13.34 -17.47 -16.71
N LYS A 398 13.59 -16.21 -16.31
CA LYS A 398 14.92 -15.56 -16.44
C LYS A 398 15.25 -14.70 -15.21
N GLY A 399 16.54 -14.58 -14.91
CA GLY A 399 17.01 -13.83 -13.75
C GLY A 399 16.37 -14.32 -12.46
N LEU A 400 15.92 -13.39 -11.62
CA LEU A 400 15.32 -13.66 -10.31
C LEU A 400 14.11 -14.61 -10.37
N ASP A 401 13.34 -14.62 -11.46
CA ASP A 401 12.13 -15.46 -11.57
C ASP A 401 12.42 -16.96 -11.72
N LYS A 402 13.68 -17.36 -11.94
CA LYS A 402 14.13 -18.74 -11.73
C LYS A 402 14.02 -19.16 -10.26
N GLY A 403 14.27 -18.23 -9.35
CA GLY A 403 14.28 -18.42 -7.92
C GLY A 403 15.63 -18.86 -7.35
N GLU A 404 15.89 -18.47 -6.11
CA GLU A 404 17.13 -18.79 -5.39
C GLU A 404 17.15 -20.23 -4.86
N GLU A 405 18.13 -21.02 -5.29
CA GLU A 405 18.31 -22.41 -4.83
C GLU A 405 18.64 -22.47 -3.33
N SER A 406 19.53 -21.60 -2.85
CA SER A 406 20.00 -21.60 -1.46
C SER A 406 19.08 -20.79 -0.54
N GLN A 407 18.32 -21.48 0.31
CA GLN A 407 17.43 -20.84 1.27
C GLN A 407 18.17 -19.86 2.22
N THR A 408 19.45 -20.11 2.49
CA THR A 408 20.31 -19.23 3.30
C THR A 408 20.69 -17.96 2.55
N VAL A 409 21.06 -18.06 1.26
CA VAL A 409 21.32 -16.88 0.41
C VAL A 409 20.05 -16.07 0.23
N TYR A 410 18.91 -16.77 0.03
CA TYR A 410 17.60 -16.14 -0.04
C TYR A 410 17.30 -15.33 1.23
N ALA A 411 17.46 -15.93 2.40
CA ALA A 411 17.23 -15.27 3.68
C ALA A 411 18.18 -14.08 3.91
N LEU A 412 19.46 -14.21 3.56
CA LEU A 412 20.44 -13.12 3.65
C LEU A 412 20.00 -11.93 2.78
N ASN A 413 19.65 -12.17 1.52
CA ASN A 413 19.24 -11.15 0.56
C ASN A 413 17.84 -10.56 0.83
N VAL A 414 16.95 -11.30 1.51
CA VAL A 414 15.66 -10.82 2.05
C VAL A 414 15.81 -9.94 3.29
N LEU A 415 16.84 -10.16 4.11
CA LEU A 415 17.02 -9.41 5.37
C LEU A 415 17.97 -8.22 5.23
N VAL A 416 19.18 -8.44 4.69
CA VAL A 416 20.30 -7.48 4.73
C VAL A 416 21.08 -7.36 3.42
N GLY A 417 20.80 -8.19 2.41
CA GLY A 417 21.40 -8.09 1.07
C GLY A 417 20.58 -7.24 0.11
N HIS A 418 20.54 -7.60 -1.17
CA HIS A 418 20.12 -6.67 -2.23
C HIS A 418 18.62 -6.33 -2.26
N HIS A 419 17.71 -7.22 -1.84
CA HIS A 419 16.28 -6.90 -1.61
C HIS A 419 15.96 -6.69 -0.12
N GLY A 420 16.98 -6.45 0.71
CA GLY A 420 16.90 -6.60 2.16
C GLY A 420 16.00 -5.60 2.85
N ILE A 421 15.15 -6.09 3.76
CA ILE A 421 14.29 -5.26 4.63
C ILE A 421 15.12 -4.18 5.35
N PHE A 422 16.24 -4.54 5.96
CA PHE A 422 17.06 -3.64 6.77
C PHE A 422 18.11 -2.87 5.97
N SER A 423 18.60 -3.41 4.85
CA SER A 423 19.60 -2.75 4.01
C SER A 423 18.99 -1.68 3.11
N LEU A 424 17.82 -1.94 2.52
CA LEU A 424 17.09 -0.93 1.74
C LEU A 424 16.35 0.06 2.64
N THR A 425 15.81 -0.37 3.78
CA THR A 425 15.04 0.52 4.68
C THR A 425 15.57 0.47 6.13
N PRO A 426 16.79 0.98 6.39
CA PRO A 426 17.44 0.89 7.68
C PRO A 426 16.70 1.54 8.87
N VAL A 427 15.68 2.39 8.65
CA VAL A 427 14.78 2.82 9.75
C VAL A 427 14.03 1.65 10.40
N TRP A 428 13.87 0.51 9.73
CA TRP A 428 13.25 -0.67 10.35
C TRP A 428 14.08 -1.23 11.52
N LEU A 429 15.39 -0.98 11.59
CA LEU A 429 16.19 -1.29 12.79
C LEU A 429 15.62 -0.61 14.05
N LEU A 430 15.14 0.63 13.92
CA LEU A 430 14.49 1.37 15.00
C LEU A 430 13.10 0.80 15.34
N SER A 431 12.44 0.14 14.38
CA SER A 431 11.13 -0.50 14.60
C SER A 431 11.27 -1.78 15.41
N PHE A 432 12.27 -2.62 15.12
CA PHE A 432 12.56 -3.82 15.90
C PHE A 432 13.12 -3.47 17.30
N ALA A 433 14.01 -2.47 17.39
CA ALA A 433 14.46 -1.95 18.69
C ALA A 433 13.30 -1.37 19.52
N GLY A 434 12.36 -0.67 18.89
CA GLY A 434 11.21 -0.08 19.54
C GLY A 434 10.16 -1.11 19.98
N MET A 435 9.93 -2.14 19.16
CA MET A 435 9.14 -3.32 19.50
C MET A 435 9.69 -4.00 20.77
N GLY A 436 11.01 -4.26 20.81
CA GLY A 436 11.68 -4.77 22.01
C GLY A 436 11.54 -3.84 23.21
N ALA A 437 11.71 -2.52 23.02
CA ALA A 437 11.54 -1.53 24.07
C ALA A 437 10.12 -1.52 24.65
N TRP A 438 9.07 -1.65 23.84
CA TRP A 438 7.70 -1.79 24.35
C TRP A 438 7.46 -3.13 25.03
N MET A 439 8.01 -4.25 24.55
CA MET A 439 7.85 -5.57 25.19
C MET A 439 8.54 -5.67 26.56
N LEU A 440 9.70 -5.02 26.72
CA LEU A 440 10.56 -5.08 27.91
C LEU A 440 10.28 -3.99 28.95
N ARG A 441 9.78 -2.80 28.55
CA ARG A 441 9.48 -1.72 29.50
C ARG A 441 8.37 -2.11 30.48
N ARG A 442 8.57 -1.79 31.76
CA ARG A 442 7.51 -1.78 32.78
C ARG A 442 6.62 -0.56 32.51
N GLY A 443 5.47 -0.78 31.88
CA GLY A 443 4.51 0.25 31.49
C GLY A 443 3.14 -0.38 31.19
N ASP A 444 2.28 0.32 30.45
CA ASP A 444 0.94 -0.18 30.07
C ASP A 444 1.03 -1.56 29.38
N PRO A 445 0.49 -2.64 29.98
CA PRO A 445 0.54 -3.97 29.39
C PRO A 445 -0.07 -4.03 27.99
N ARG A 446 -1.02 -3.15 27.66
CA ARG A 446 -1.63 -3.08 26.33
C ARG A 446 -0.63 -2.76 25.22
N LEU A 447 0.41 -1.97 25.51
CA LEU A 447 1.51 -1.71 24.57
C LEU A 447 2.39 -2.95 24.38
N ARG A 448 2.62 -3.73 25.45
CA ARG A 448 3.35 -5.01 25.39
C ARG A 448 2.62 -6.01 24.50
N TRP A 449 1.30 -6.15 24.68
CA TRP A 449 0.45 -7.00 23.83
C TRP A 449 0.42 -6.52 22.37
N GLY A 450 0.34 -5.20 22.14
CA GLY A 450 0.43 -4.63 20.79
C GLY A 450 1.75 -4.95 20.09
N ALA A 451 2.88 -4.73 20.78
CA ALA A 451 4.20 -5.04 20.26
C ALA A 451 4.39 -6.54 20.00
N ALA A 452 3.92 -7.41 20.90
CA ALA A 452 3.93 -8.86 20.72
C ALA A 452 3.06 -9.32 19.53
N GLY A 453 1.91 -8.70 19.32
CA GLY A 453 1.05 -8.95 18.16
C GLY A 453 1.73 -8.56 16.84
N VAL A 454 2.36 -7.39 16.78
CA VAL A 454 3.16 -6.97 15.61
C VAL A 454 4.35 -7.90 15.39
N ALA A 455 5.03 -8.37 16.45
CA ALA A 455 6.12 -9.33 16.36
C ALA A 455 5.64 -10.66 15.75
N ALA A 456 4.55 -11.22 16.27
CA ALA A 456 3.98 -12.48 15.82
C ALA A 456 3.51 -12.41 14.35
N ILE A 457 2.82 -11.33 13.97
CA ILE A 457 2.43 -11.06 12.57
C ILE A 457 3.66 -10.98 11.67
N SER A 458 4.66 -10.17 12.05
CA SER A 458 5.88 -9.98 11.24
C SER A 458 6.66 -11.29 11.07
N LEU A 459 6.76 -12.10 12.13
CA LEU A 459 7.43 -13.40 12.12
C LEU A 459 6.66 -14.42 11.27
N ALA A 460 5.33 -14.47 11.36
CA ALA A 460 4.51 -15.37 10.54
C ALA A 460 4.69 -15.08 9.04
N CYS A 461 4.72 -13.80 8.65
CA CYS A 461 4.94 -13.40 7.26
C CYS A 461 6.36 -13.71 6.78
N LEU A 462 7.37 -13.40 7.60
CA LEU A 462 8.76 -13.70 7.27
C LEU A 462 8.98 -15.21 7.14
N ALA A 463 8.47 -16.02 8.07
CA ALA A 463 8.54 -17.48 8.00
C ALA A 463 7.84 -18.04 6.76
N PHE A 464 6.65 -17.53 6.41
CA PHE A 464 5.95 -17.93 5.18
C PHE A 464 6.77 -17.66 3.91
N TYR A 465 7.43 -16.51 3.81
CA TYR A 465 8.23 -16.16 2.62
C TYR A 465 9.58 -16.86 2.59
N LEU A 466 10.26 -17.04 3.74
CA LEU A 466 11.50 -17.81 3.83
C LEU A 466 11.29 -19.32 3.64
N GLY A 467 10.08 -19.83 3.90
CA GLY A 467 9.69 -21.22 3.69
C GLY A 467 9.21 -21.58 2.28
N GLN A 468 9.24 -20.64 1.32
CA GLN A 468 8.78 -20.90 -0.05
C GLN A 468 9.65 -21.95 -0.78
N PRO A 469 9.06 -22.72 -1.73
CA PRO A 469 9.82 -23.55 -2.65
C PRO A 469 10.67 -22.69 -3.60
N VAL A 470 11.72 -23.27 -4.19
CA VAL A 470 12.68 -22.56 -5.05
C VAL A 470 11.99 -21.70 -6.12
N THR A 471 10.97 -22.24 -6.79
CA THR A 471 10.18 -21.56 -7.84
C THR A 471 9.49 -20.25 -7.43
N ASN A 472 9.38 -19.99 -6.12
CA ASN A 472 8.81 -18.79 -5.51
C ASN A 472 9.86 -17.94 -4.77
N ARG A 473 11.12 -18.36 -4.66
CA ARG A 473 12.22 -17.60 -4.03
C ARG A 473 12.81 -16.53 -4.96
N ASN A 474 11.95 -15.77 -5.63
CA ASN A 474 12.34 -14.75 -6.62
C ASN A 474 12.54 -13.35 -6.02
N TYR A 475 12.58 -13.21 -4.69
CA TYR A 475 12.70 -11.95 -3.95
C TYR A 475 11.54 -10.94 -4.18
N GLY A 476 10.43 -11.39 -4.75
CA GLY A 476 9.35 -10.54 -5.24
C GLY A 476 9.40 -10.27 -6.74
N GLY A 477 10.33 -10.85 -7.48
CA GLY A 477 10.55 -10.64 -8.92
C GLY A 477 11.39 -9.40 -9.21
N VAL A 478 11.26 -8.82 -10.41
CA VAL A 478 11.88 -7.52 -10.73
C VAL A 478 11.11 -6.39 -10.04
N THR A 479 11.59 -5.99 -8.86
CA THR A 479 10.97 -5.00 -7.97
C THR A 479 12.02 -4.33 -7.08
N CYS A 480 11.82 -3.06 -6.73
CA CYS A 480 12.83 -2.24 -6.05
C CYS A 480 13.03 -2.55 -4.55
N GLY A 481 12.68 -3.75 -4.11
CA GLY A 481 12.66 -4.21 -2.72
C GLY A 481 11.59 -5.31 -2.53
N LEU A 482 11.65 -6.00 -1.38
CA LEU A 482 10.78 -7.13 -1.04
C LEU A 482 9.32 -6.69 -0.82
N ARG A 483 8.61 -6.46 -1.93
CA ARG A 483 7.28 -5.82 -2.01
C ARG A 483 6.21 -6.46 -1.14
N TRP A 484 6.31 -7.78 -0.96
CA TRP A 484 5.45 -8.59 -0.11
C TRP A 484 5.41 -8.20 1.37
N MET A 485 6.44 -7.51 1.88
CA MET A 485 6.49 -7.06 3.28
C MET A 485 5.98 -5.63 3.46
N PHE A 486 5.70 -4.88 2.38
CA PHE A 486 5.38 -3.44 2.48
C PHE A 486 4.08 -3.15 3.23
N TRP A 487 3.12 -4.09 3.27
CA TRP A 487 1.88 -3.91 4.02
C TRP A 487 2.08 -3.85 5.55
N LEU A 488 3.23 -4.33 6.05
CA LEU A 488 3.62 -4.24 7.46
C LEU A 488 4.15 -2.86 7.87
N ALA A 489 4.50 -2.00 6.91
CA ALA A 489 5.05 -0.66 7.15
C ALA A 489 4.29 0.18 8.22
N PRO A 490 2.94 0.28 8.24
CA PRO A 490 2.23 0.98 9.32
C PRO A 490 2.45 0.38 10.70
N LEU A 491 2.50 -0.95 10.82
CA LEU A 491 2.71 -1.64 12.09
C LEU A 491 4.13 -1.36 12.59
N TRP A 492 5.13 -1.43 11.70
CA TRP A 492 6.53 -1.13 12.00
C TRP A 492 6.75 0.34 12.38
N LEU A 493 6.19 1.29 11.62
CA LEU A 493 6.23 2.72 11.95
C LEU A 493 5.69 3.03 13.36
N LEU A 494 4.62 2.36 13.79
CA LEU A 494 4.07 2.54 15.13
C LEU A 494 4.99 2.00 16.23
N VAL A 495 5.51 0.77 16.08
CA VAL A 495 6.43 0.20 17.09
C VAL A 495 7.81 0.87 17.10
N MET A 496 8.13 1.69 16.09
CA MET A 496 9.34 2.53 16.05
C MET A 496 9.38 3.61 17.13
N LEU A 497 8.22 4.19 17.48
CA LEU A 497 8.08 5.33 18.40
C LEU A 497 8.96 5.26 19.67
N PRO A 498 8.88 4.22 20.52
CA PRO A 498 9.65 4.15 21.78
C PRO A 498 11.17 4.14 21.60
N ALA A 499 11.69 3.69 20.45
CA ALA A 499 13.11 3.78 20.15
C ALA A 499 13.51 5.19 19.74
N VAL A 500 12.75 5.83 18.84
CA VAL A 500 13.07 7.20 18.39
C VAL A 500 12.88 8.22 19.52
N ASP A 501 11.87 8.03 20.38
CA ASP A 501 11.68 8.82 21.60
C ASP A 501 12.87 8.71 22.56
N PHE A 502 13.51 7.54 22.64
CA PHE A 502 14.75 7.37 23.42
C PHE A 502 15.94 8.08 22.75
N LEU A 503 16.09 7.94 21.42
CA LEU A 503 17.13 8.61 20.64
C LEU A 503 16.94 10.14 20.57
N ALA A 504 15.76 10.68 20.90
CA ALA A 504 15.51 12.11 21.00
C ALA A 504 16.36 12.82 22.08
N SER A 505 16.89 12.08 23.06
CA SER A 505 17.59 12.64 24.22
C SER A 505 18.98 13.24 23.94
N ARG A 506 19.69 12.76 22.90
CA ARG A 506 21.08 13.18 22.61
C ARG A 506 21.25 13.63 21.15
N ARG A 507 22.11 14.63 20.90
CA ARG A 507 22.33 15.15 19.54
C ARG A 507 22.87 14.09 18.57
N TRP A 508 23.80 13.25 19.01
CA TRP A 508 24.39 12.21 18.16
C TRP A 508 23.41 11.08 17.84
N THR A 509 22.51 10.70 18.75
CA THR A 509 21.48 9.69 18.50
C THR A 509 20.40 10.19 17.55
N ARG A 510 20.07 11.50 17.61
CA ARG A 510 19.27 12.15 16.55
C ARG A 510 19.97 12.08 15.20
N GLY A 511 21.26 12.41 15.14
CA GLY A 511 22.09 12.28 13.95
C GLY A 511 22.09 10.86 13.36
N LEU A 512 22.25 9.83 14.20
CA LEU A 512 22.14 8.43 13.79
C LEU A 512 20.76 8.11 13.22
N SER A 513 19.67 8.53 13.88
CA SER A 513 18.31 8.31 13.36
C SER A 513 18.09 9.00 12.01
N LEU A 514 18.62 10.22 11.82
CA LEU A 514 18.58 10.94 10.55
C LEU A 514 19.39 10.22 9.45
N ALA A 515 20.54 9.64 9.77
CA ALA A 515 21.32 8.85 8.81
C ALA A 515 20.54 7.62 8.32
N LEU A 516 19.93 6.86 9.25
CA LEU A 516 19.07 5.72 8.91
C LEU A 516 17.87 6.16 8.04
N LEU A 517 17.27 7.31 8.34
CA LEU A 517 16.21 7.90 7.52
C LEU A 517 16.72 8.30 6.13
N ALA A 518 17.87 8.98 6.03
CA ALA A 518 18.44 9.41 4.75
C ALA A 518 18.74 8.23 3.81
N PHE A 519 19.33 7.13 4.31
CA PHE A 519 19.54 5.92 3.52
C PHE A 519 18.22 5.23 3.12
N SER A 520 17.21 5.25 4.00
CA SER A 520 15.88 4.72 3.66
C SER A 520 15.20 5.54 2.57
N VAL A 521 15.26 6.88 2.65
CA VAL A 521 14.74 7.80 1.63
C VAL A 521 15.49 7.64 0.31
N LEU A 522 16.81 7.44 0.33
CA LEU A 522 17.62 7.14 -0.86
C LEU A 522 17.09 5.89 -1.57
N SER A 523 16.96 4.76 -0.87
CA SER A 523 16.47 3.51 -1.46
C SER A 523 15.06 3.60 -2.01
N VAL A 524 14.17 4.32 -1.31
CA VAL A 524 12.77 4.54 -1.70
C VAL A 524 12.65 5.47 -2.92
N SER A 525 13.57 6.43 -3.03
CA SER A 525 13.59 7.42 -4.12
C SER A 525 14.32 6.92 -5.38
N TYR A 526 15.31 6.04 -5.24
CA TYR A 526 16.09 5.48 -6.35
C TYR A 526 15.24 4.97 -7.54
N PRO A 527 14.22 4.11 -7.34
CA PRO A 527 13.24 3.73 -8.37
C PRO A 527 12.22 4.85 -8.63
N THR A 528 12.68 6.08 -8.91
CA THR A 528 11.82 7.29 -8.94
C THR A 528 10.60 7.10 -9.85
N TRP A 529 10.83 6.59 -11.06
CA TRP A 529 9.85 6.53 -12.14
C TRP A 529 9.10 5.20 -12.24
N ASN A 530 9.72 4.09 -11.82
CA ASN A 530 9.14 2.77 -11.95
C ASN A 530 9.55 1.89 -10.75
N PRO A 531 8.61 1.42 -9.91
CA PRO A 531 8.91 0.48 -8.83
C PRO A 531 9.29 -0.93 -9.31
N TRP A 532 9.00 -1.26 -10.58
CA TRP A 532 9.27 -2.55 -11.22
C TRP A 532 10.68 -2.59 -11.85
N THR A 533 11.67 -2.07 -11.13
CA THR A 533 13.11 -2.14 -11.46
C THR A 533 13.85 -2.83 -10.33
N HIS A 534 15.12 -3.18 -10.53
CA HIS A 534 15.95 -3.65 -9.42
C HIS A 534 16.18 -2.55 -8.37
N PRO A 535 16.50 -2.93 -7.12
CA PRO A 535 16.97 -2.00 -6.09
C PRO A 535 18.44 -1.64 -6.33
N TRP A 536 18.84 -0.44 -5.91
CA TRP A 536 20.21 0.06 -6.10
C TRP A 536 21.32 -0.86 -5.58
N LEU A 537 21.06 -1.66 -4.52
CA LEU A 537 22.02 -2.64 -4.03
C LEU A 537 22.23 -3.81 -5.00
N MET A 538 21.20 -4.21 -5.76
CA MET A 538 21.33 -5.21 -6.81
C MET A 538 22.08 -4.63 -8.00
N ASP A 539 21.71 -3.43 -8.45
CA ASP A 539 22.37 -2.76 -9.58
C ASP A 539 23.85 -2.48 -9.26
N PHE A 540 24.17 -2.09 -8.01
CA PHE A 540 25.54 -1.97 -7.52
C PHE A 540 26.28 -3.31 -7.48
N SER A 541 25.64 -4.38 -6.99
CA SER A 541 26.22 -5.73 -6.99
C SER A 541 26.54 -6.23 -8.40
N GLN A 542 25.64 -5.99 -9.36
CA GLN A 542 25.84 -6.30 -10.77
C GLN A 542 26.98 -5.46 -11.39
N TYR A 543 27.01 -4.15 -11.12
CA TYR A 543 28.08 -3.25 -11.56
C TYR A 543 29.46 -3.67 -11.04
N MET A 544 29.53 -4.12 -9.78
CA MET A 544 30.76 -4.64 -9.17
C MET A 544 31.13 -6.06 -9.61
N GLY A 545 30.29 -6.73 -10.42
CA GLY A 545 30.50 -8.11 -10.86
C GLY A 545 30.31 -9.17 -9.76
N TRP A 546 29.63 -8.83 -8.67
CA TRP A 546 29.44 -9.70 -7.50
C TRP A 546 28.24 -10.64 -7.61
N GLY A 547 27.35 -10.43 -8.59
CA GLY A 547 26.21 -11.31 -8.85
C GLY A 547 25.89 -11.44 -10.34
N GLN A 548 25.87 -12.69 -10.82
CA GLN A 548 25.10 -13.14 -11.99
C GLN A 548 23.97 -14.06 -11.52
#